data_AF-A0A174A874-F1
#
_entry.id   AF-A0A174A874-F1
#
_cell.length_a   1.000
_cell.length_b   1.000
_cell.length_c   1.000
_cell.angle_alpha   90.00
_cell.angle_beta   90.00
_cell.angle_gamma   90.00
#
_symmetry.space_group_name_H-M   'P 1'
#
loop_
_entity.id
_entity.type
_entity.pdbx_description
1 polymer ?
#
loop_
_entity_poly.entity_id
_entity_poly.type
_entity_poly.pdbx_seq_one_letter_code
_entity_poly.pdbx_strand_id
1 'polypeptide(L)'
;MKYKYGTFNDNQFSDYIELLHNKIHWLLIYQENSYPKLNNYFNNLQLYIAALAELIPSPYIIDLANTIECAKLEFNNPNFNHQKYRKIIFDAHSIIDKIGDNHE
;
A
#
# COMPACT_ATOMS: atom_id res chain seq x y z
N MET A 1 20.70 -5.55 -4.25
CA MET A 1 20.78 -6.19 -2.90
C MET A 1 20.50 -7.69 -3.00
N LYS A 2 20.99 -8.51 -2.05
CA LYS A 2 20.65 -9.94 -1.95
C LYS A 2 19.51 -10.14 -0.96
N TYR A 3 18.39 -10.66 -1.44
CA TYR A 3 17.17 -10.88 -0.67
C TYR A 3 16.96 -12.38 -0.39
N LYS A 4 15.93 -12.69 0.42
CA LYS A 4 15.55 -14.06 0.80
C LYS A 4 15.40 -15.02 -0.39
N TYR A 5 14.96 -14.51 -1.55
CA TYR A 5 14.69 -15.30 -2.76
C TYR A 5 15.68 -15.04 -3.91
N GLY A 6 16.83 -14.41 -3.65
CA GLY A 6 17.84 -14.10 -4.66
C GLY A 6 18.06 -12.60 -4.84
N THR A 7 18.51 -12.19 -6.02
CA THR A 7 18.72 -10.78 -6.37
C THR A 7 17.59 -10.31 -7.26
N PHE A 8 16.97 -9.20 -6.88
CA PHE A 8 16.06 -8.47 -7.77
C PHE A 8 16.88 -7.41 -8.51
N ASN A 9 16.68 -7.31 -9.82
CA ASN A 9 17.24 -6.21 -10.61
C ASN A 9 16.34 -4.97 -10.52
N ASP A 10 16.87 -3.83 -10.95
CA ASP A 10 16.22 -2.53 -10.77
C ASP A 10 14.90 -2.46 -11.56
N ASN A 11 14.84 -3.08 -12.74
CA ASN A 11 13.59 -3.17 -13.51
C ASN A 11 12.50 -3.96 -12.75
N GLN A 12 12.85 -5.10 -12.16
CA GLN A 12 11.92 -5.88 -11.34
C GLN A 12 11.42 -5.09 -10.13
N PHE A 13 12.27 -4.23 -9.58
CA PHE A 13 11.90 -3.39 -8.46
C PHE A 13 10.99 -2.24 -8.89
N SER A 14 11.32 -1.55 -9.99
CA SER A 14 10.47 -0.52 -10.59
C SER A 14 9.09 -1.06 -10.97
N ASP A 15 9.03 -2.22 -11.64
CA ASP A 15 7.77 -2.90 -11.99
C ASP A 15 6.97 -3.24 -10.73
N TYR A 16 7.65 -3.66 -9.66
CA TYR A 16 7.02 -3.95 -8.37
C TYR A 16 6.40 -2.70 -7.73
N ILE A 17 7.11 -1.57 -7.76
CA ILE A 17 6.63 -0.28 -7.24
C ILE A 17 5.36 0.15 -7.98
N GLU A 18 5.33 0.02 -9.31
CA GLU A 18 4.13 0.30 -10.11
C GLU A 18 2.96 -0.63 -9.73
N LEU A 19 3.22 -1.93 -9.55
CA LEU A 19 2.21 -2.88 -9.08
C LEU A 19 1.66 -2.52 -7.69
N LEU A 20 2.51 -2.02 -6.80
CA LEU A 20 2.11 -1.60 -5.46
C LEU A 20 1.22 -0.35 -5.50
N HIS A 21 1.58 0.66 -6.32
CA HIS A 21 0.71 1.80 -6.58
C HIS A 21 -0.66 1.38 -7.11
N ASN A 22 -0.70 0.48 -8.08
CA ASN A 22 -1.95 -0.01 -8.65
C ASN A 22 -2.83 -0.68 -7.59
N LYS A 23 -2.26 -1.50 -6.71
CA LYS A 23 -3.00 -2.12 -5.59
C LYS A 23 -3.60 -1.09 -4.64
N ILE A 24 -2.84 -0.04 -4.31
CA ILE A 24 -3.33 1.03 -3.43
C ILE A 24 -4.40 1.88 -4.13
N HIS A 25 -4.23 2.17 -5.42
CA HIS A 25 -5.20 2.92 -6.22
C HIS A 25 -6.57 2.23 -6.27
N TRP A 26 -6.60 0.90 -6.35
CA TRP A 26 -7.86 0.14 -6.35
C TRP A 26 -8.72 0.36 -5.09
N LEU A 27 -8.13 0.78 -3.96
CA LEU A 27 -8.90 1.14 -2.77
C LEU A 27 -9.88 2.28 -3.03
N LEU A 28 -9.46 3.30 -3.79
CA LEU A 28 -10.33 4.41 -4.18
C LEU A 28 -11.46 3.93 -5.07
N ILE A 29 -11.12 3.22 -6.15
CA ILE A 29 -12.10 2.73 -7.12
C ILE A 29 -13.12 1.83 -6.43
N TYR A 30 -12.67 0.90 -5.60
CA TYR A 30 -13.56 -0.01 -4.88
C TYR A 30 -14.44 0.71 -3.87
N GLN A 31 -13.93 1.73 -3.19
CA GLN A 31 -14.73 2.54 -2.28
C GLN A 31 -15.82 3.31 -3.05
N GLU A 32 -15.47 3.98 -4.15
CA GLU A 32 -16.40 4.75 -4.98
C GLU A 32 -17.50 3.87 -5.59
N ASN A 33 -17.17 2.63 -5.96
CA ASN A 33 -18.12 1.67 -6.51
C ASN A 33 -18.86 0.84 -5.45
N SER A 34 -18.72 1.19 -4.16
CA SER A 34 -19.34 0.46 -3.04
C SER A 34 -19.06 -1.05 -3.07
N TYR A 35 -17.83 -1.42 -3.43
CA TYR A 35 -17.45 -2.82 -3.58
C TYR A 35 -17.61 -3.58 -2.25
N PRO A 36 -18.48 -4.62 -2.19
CA PRO A 36 -18.89 -5.23 -0.92
C PRO A 36 -17.76 -5.96 -0.19
N LYS A 37 -16.66 -6.29 -0.88
CA LYS A 37 -15.52 -7.02 -0.31
C LYS A 37 -14.30 -6.13 -0.07
N LEU A 38 -14.49 -4.80 -0.01
CA LEU A 38 -13.38 -3.87 0.22
C LEU A 38 -12.65 -4.14 1.55
N ASN A 39 -13.35 -4.51 2.62
CA ASN A 39 -12.70 -4.92 3.88
C ASN A 39 -11.80 -6.17 3.72
N ASN A 40 -12.19 -7.14 2.89
CA ASN A 40 -11.34 -8.28 2.59
C ASN A 40 -10.12 -7.87 1.76
N TYR A 41 -10.30 -6.92 0.84
CA TYR A 41 -9.20 -6.36 0.06
C TYR A 41 -8.18 -5.64 0.96
N PHE A 42 -8.64 -4.84 1.93
CA PHE A 42 -7.79 -4.23 2.94
C PHE A 42 -6.96 -5.26 3.71
N ASN A 43 -7.59 -6.34 4.19
CA ASN A 43 -6.89 -7.39 4.95
C ASN A 43 -5.83 -8.09 4.10
N ASN A 44 -6.14 -8.39 2.83
CA ASN A 44 -5.19 -9.00 1.92
C ASN A 44 -4.02 -8.06 1.59
N LEU A 45 -4.30 -6.77 1.44
CA LEU A 45 -3.27 -5.76 1.20
C LEU A 45 -2.35 -5.58 2.41
N GLN A 46 -2.90 -5.57 3.63
CA GLN A 46 -2.09 -5.52 4.85
C GLN A 46 -1.20 -6.76 5.00
N LEU A 47 -1.74 -7.96 4.73
CA LEU A 47 -0.94 -9.19 4.73
C LEU A 47 0.20 -9.11 3.70
N TYR A 48 -0.08 -8.56 2.52
CA TYR A 48 0.92 -8.36 1.47
C TYR A 48 2.03 -7.39 1.90
N ILE A 49 1.68 -6.26 2.52
CA ILE A 49 2.65 -5.28 3.03
C ILE A 49 3.47 -5.87 4.19
N ALA A 50 2.86 -6.64 5.08
CA ALA A 50 3.57 -7.35 6.15
C ALA A 50 4.61 -8.33 5.58
N ALA A 51 4.25 -9.09 4.55
CA ALA A 51 5.19 -9.96 3.86
C ALA A 51 6.31 -9.18 3.14
N LEU A 52 6.03 -7.99 2.60
CA LEU A 52 7.04 -7.11 2.03
C LEU A 52 8.05 -6.64 3.08
N ALA A 53 7.61 -6.31 4.30
CA ALA A 53 8.48 -5.88 5.40
C ALA A 53 9.52 -6.95 5.79
N GLU A 54 9.15 -8.23 5.67
CA GLU A 54 10.06 -9.37 5.90
C GLU A 54 11.10 -9.54 4.78
N LEU A 55 10.82 -9.00 3.58
CA LEU A 55 11.71 -9.10 2.42
C LEU A 55 12.63 -7.89 2.31
N ILE A 56 12.12 -6.71 2.61
CA ILE A 56 12.80 -5.44 2.40
C ILE A 56 12.79 -4.66 3.73
N PRO A 57 13.94 -4.48 4.37
CA PRO A 57 14.02 -3.64 5.56
C PRO A 57 13.92 -2.17 5.14
N SER A 58 12.75 -1.56 5.31
CA SER A 58 12.53 -0.15 5.03
C SER A 58 11.52 0.45 6.02
N PRO A 59 11.84 1.59 6.66
CA PRO A 59 10.91 2.26 7.58
C PRO A 59 9.63 2.72 6.85
N TYR A 60 9.72 2.98 5.54
CA TYR A 60 8.60 3.40 4.72
C TYR A 60 7.56 2.28 4.53
N ILE A 61 7.94 1.01 4.65
CA ILE A 61 6.97 -0.09 4.61
C ILE A 61 6.10 -0.11 5.87
N ILE A 62 6.69 0.21 7.03
CA ILE A 62 5.95 0.33 8.30
C ILE A 62 4.99 1.52 8.21
N ASP A 63 5.45 2.66 7.68
CA ASP A 63 4.62 3.84 7.47
C ASP A 63 3.47 3.56 6.48
N LEU A 64 3.75 2.80 5.42
CA LEU A 64 2.75 2.36 4.46
C LEU A 64 1.68 1.46 5.11
N ALA A 65 2.10 0.47 5.90
CA ALA A 65 1.19 -0.42 6.63
C ALA A 65 0.27 0.37 7.57
N ASN A 66 0.84 1.32 8.32
CA ASN A 66 0.08 2.18 9.21
C ASN A 66 -0.91 3.07 8.45
N THR A 67 -0.49 3.66 7.32
CA THR A 67 -1.34 4.51 6.46
C THR A 67 -2.52 3.73 5.90
N ILE A 68 -2.30 2.48 5.47
CA ILE A 68 -3.39 1.60 4.99
C ILE A 68 -4.35 1.22 6.12
N GLU A 69 -3.86 1.06 7.36
CA GLU A 69 -4.73 0.83 8.51
C GLU A 69 -5.57 2.06 8.83
N CYS A 70 -4.98 3.26 8.76
CA CYS A 70 -5.74 4.51 8.88
C CYS A 70 -6.85 4.62 7.83
N ALA A 71 -6.59 4.24 6.57
CA ALA A 71 -7.61 4.24 5.52
C ALA A 71 -8.74 3.25 5.82
N LYS A 72 -8.42 2.06 6.31
CA LYS A 72 -9.41 1.05 6.71
C LYS A 72 -10.27 1.53 7.89
N LEU A 73 -9.66 2.15 8.89
CA LEU A 73 -10.37 2.73 10.04
C LEU A 73 -11.30 3.86 9.60
N GLU A 74 -10.85 4.74 8.68
CA GLU A 74 -11.68 5.79 8.12
C GLU A 74 -12.87 5.20 7.34
N PHE A 75 -12.63 4.20 6.49
CA PHE A 75 -13.68 3.53 5.72
C PHE A 75 -14.77 2.89 6.61
N ASN A 76 -14.38 2.28 7.73
CA ASN A 76 -15.30 1.67 8.68
C ASN A 76 -15.87 2.65 9.72
N ASN A 77 -15.51 3.93 9.64
CA ASN A 77 -16.02 4.95 10.54
C ASN A 77 -17.51 5.19 10.27
N PRO A 78 -18.39 5.19 11.30
CA PRO A 78 -19.79 5.57 11.15
C PRO A 78 -19.98 6.95 10.52
N ASN A 79 -19.02 7.86 10.73
CA ASN A 79 -18.97 9.21 10.15
C ASN A 79 -17.94 9.28 9.01
N PHE A 80 -17.98 8.31 8.09
CA PHE A 80 -17.07 8.21 6.96
C PHE A 80 -16.90 9.53 6.21
N ASN A 81 -15.64 9.99 6.06
CA ASN A 81 -15.29 11.16 5.28
C ASN A 81 -14.48 10.76 4.04
N HIS A 82 -15.15 10.79 2.88
CA HIS A 82 -14.53 10.45 1.59
C HIS A 82 -13.29 11.30 1.26
N GLN A 83 -13.30 12.60 1.55
CA GLN A 83 -12.14 13.46 1.26
C GLN A 83 -10.93 13.08 2.11
N LYS A 84 -11.15 12.77 3.39
CA LYS A 84 -10.10 12.29 4.29
C LYS A 84 -9.57 10.94 3.85
N TYR A 85 -10.47 10.00 3.53
CA TYR A 85 -10.11 8.69 2.98
C TYR A 85 -9.23 8.84 1.74
N ARG A 86 -9.67 9.65 0.77
CA ARG A 86 -8.94 9.88 -0.47
C ARG A 86 -7.54 10.47 -0.24
N LYS A 87 -7.42 11.41 0.69
CA LYS A 87 -6.13 11.98 1.08
C LYS A 87 -5.19 10.90 1.63
N ILE A 88 -5.68 10.03 2.53
CA ILE A 88 -4.87 8.94 3.11
C ILE A 88 -4.36 8.00 2.00
N ILE A 89 -5.18 7.69 0.99
CA ILE A 89 -4.73 6.87 -0.14
C ILE A 89 -3.61 7.57 -0.93
N PHE A 90 -3.70 8.89 -1.19
CA PHE A 90 -2.63 9.62 -1.87
C PHE A 90 -1.35 9.77 -1.03
N ASP A 91 -1.48 9.91 0.29
CA ASP A 91 -0.34 9.88 1.20
C ASP A 91 0.39 8.52 1.09
N ALA A 92 -0.36 7.41 0.96
CA ALA A 92 0.21 6.08 0.72
C ALA A 92 0.96 5.97 -0.62
N HIS A 93 0.46 6.59 -1.71
CA HIS A 93 1.22 6.67 -2.97
C HIS A 93 2.57 7.37 -2.76
N SER A 94 2.57 8.50 -2.06
CA SER A 94 3.80 9.28 -1.79
C SER A 94 4.81 8.50 -0.93
N ILE A 95 4.34 7.57 -0.09
CA ILE A 95 5.20 6.67 0.70
C ILE A 95 5.81 5.59 -0.19
N ILE A 96 5.06 5.04 -1.14
CA ILE A 96 5.57 4.05 -2.10
C ILE A 96 6.72 4.63 -2.91
N ASP A 97 6.61 5.88 -3.38
CA ASP A 97 7.68 6.55 -4.15
C ASP A 97 9.00 6.53 -3.37
N LYS A 98 8.95 6.79 -2.05
CA LYS A 98 10.12 6.73 -1.17
C LYS A 98 10.67 5.31 -1.01
N ILE A 99 9.83 4.28 -1.10
CA ILE A 99 10.32 2.90 -1.14
C ILE A 99 11.10 2.69 -2.44
N GLY A 100 10.59 3.22 -3.57
CA GLY A 100 11.28 3.25 -4.87
C GLY A 100 12.66 3.88 -4.83
N ASP A 101 12.73 5.12 -4.33
CA ASP A 101 13.94 5.96 -4.38
C ASP A 101 15.10 5.46 -3.51
N ASN A 102 14.82 4.70 -2.43
CA ASN A 102 15.88 4.15 -1.56
C ASN A 102 16.52 2.87 -2.13
N HIS A 103 16.17 2.48 -3.35
CA HIS A 103 16.72 1.32 -4.05
C HIS A 103 17.63 1.66 -5.24
N GLU A 104 17.90 2.95 -5.50
CA GLU A 104 19.03 3.44 -6.32
C GLU A 104 20.31 3.63 -5.48
#